data_AF-A0A938MYR2-F1
#
_entry.id   AF-A0A938MYR2-F1
#
_cell.length_a   1.000
_cell.length_b   1.000
_cell.length_c   1.000
_cell.angle_alpha   90.00
_cell.angle_beta   90.00
_cell.angle_gamma   90.00
#
_symmetry.space_group_name_H-M   'P 1'
#
loop_
_entity.id
_entity.type
_entity.pdbx_description
1 polymer ?
#
loop_
_entity_poly.entity_id
_entity_poly.type
_entity_poly.pdbx_seq_one_letter_code
_entity_poly.pdbx_strand_id
1 'polypeptide(L)'
;MFAAREAAQRTHSMNNLKQIALAMHNYHDLHQTLPPAYRAENSGRPLLSWRVLILPYLDQQALYREFHLDEPWDSQHNKKLIERMPSVYRSPG
;
A
#
# COMPACT_ATOMS: atom_id res chain seq x y z
N MET A 1 -22.80 20.98 -11.72
CA MET A 1 -21.79 19.98 -12.12
C MET A 1 -20.65 19.82 -11.10
N PHE A 2 -20.10 20.89 -10.52
CA PHE A 2 -19.00 20.79 -9.53
C PHE A 2 -19.34 19.94 -8.29
N ALA A 3 -20.47 20.20 -7.63
CA ALA A 3 -20.90 19.44 -6.44
C ALA A 3 -21.06 17.92 -6.69
N ALA A 4 -21.52 17.52 -7.89
CA ALA A 4 -21.66 16.11 -8.25
C ALA A 4 -20.30 15.43 -8.45
N ARG A 5 -19.34 16.14 -9.05
CA ARG A 5 -17.96 15.66 -9.20
C ARG A 5 -17.27 15.53 -7.84
N GLU A 6 -17.43 16.52 -6.96
CA GLU A 6 -16.88 16.49 -5.60
C GLU A 6 -17.50 15.36 -4.77
N ALA A 7 -18.82 15.14 -4.88
CA ALA A 7 -19.49 14.03 -4.22
C ALA A 7 -18.94 12.68 -4.72
N ALA A 8 -18.80 12.49 -6.04
CA ALA A 8 -18.25 11.28 -6.62
C ALA A 8 -16.79 11.04 -6.18
N GLN A 9 -15.95 12.08 -6.17
CA GLN A 9 -14.57 12.00 -5.67
C GLN A 9 -14.53 11.62 -4.19
N ARG A 10 -15.38 12.21 -3.35
CA ARG A 10 -15.49 11.85 -1.93
C ARG A 10 -15.87 10.38 -1.76
N THR A 11 -16.88 9.91 -2.49
CA THR A 11 -17.30 8.50 -2.44
C THR A 11 -16.16 7.57 -2.86
N HIS A 12 -15.44 7.90 -3.93
CA HIS A 12 -14.29 7.09 -4.36
C HIS A 12 -13.16 7.09 -3.32
N SER A 13 -12.85 8.24 -2.71
CA SER A 13 -11.85 8.33 -1.64
C SER A 13 -12.23 7.47 -0.43
N MET A 14 -13.50 7.51 -0.04
CA MET A 14 -14.02 6.69 1.06
C MET A 14 -13.91 5.19 0.74
N ASN A 15 -14.17 4.79 -0.50
CA ASN A 15 -14.06 3.40 -0.91
C ASN A 15 -12.59 2.93 -0.91
N ASN A 16 -11.65 3.77 -1.39
CA ASN A 16 -10.22 3.48 -1.31
C ASN A 16 -9.76 3.29 0.14
N LEU A 17 -10.19 4.17 1.05
CA LEU A 17 -9.87 4.06 2.47
C LEU A 17 -10.44 2.77 3.10
N LYS A 18 -11.67 2.38 2.74
CA LYS A 18 -12.27 1.13 3.21
C LYS A 18 -11.49 -0.09 2.71
N GLN A 19 -11.06 -0.11 1.46
CA GLN A 19 -10.23 -1.19 0.92
C GLN A 19 -8.88 -1.30 1.64
N ILE A 20 -8.23 -0.16 1.91
CA ILE A 20 -6.98 -0.12 2.69
C ILE A 20 -7.21 -0.64 4.11
N ALA A 21 -8.26 -0.18 4.78
CA ALA A 21 -8.58 -0.63 6.14
C ALA A 21 -8.85 -2.14 6.21
N LEU A 22 -9.61 -2.68 5.24
CA LEU A 22 -9.84 -4.12 5.14
C LEU A 22 -8.54 -4.90 4.94
N ALA A 23 -7.66 -4.43 4.05
CA ALA A 23 -6.36 -5.06 3.83
C ALA A 23 -5.47 -5.02 5.09
N MET A 24 -5.52 -3.95 5.88
CA MET A 24 -4.84 -3.87 7.18
C MET A 24 -5.40 -4.84 8.21
N HIS A 25 -6.73 -5.02 8.26
CA HIS A 25 -7.35 -6.04 9.12
C HIS A 25 -6.94 -7.45 8.71
N ASN A 26 -6.95 -7.76 7.41
CA ASN A 26 -6.48 -9.07 6.91
C ASN A 26 -5.00 -9.33 7.25
N TYR A 27 -4.15 -8.29 7.19
CA TYR A 27 -2.77 -8.38 7.66
C TYR A 27 -2.72 -8.73 9.15
N HIS A 28 -3.50 -8.02 9.97
CA HIS A 28 -3.59 -8.23 11.41
C HIS A 28 -4.04 -9.65 11.76
N ASP A 29 -5.03 -10.21 11.07
CA ASP A 29 -5.52 -11.56 11.37
C ASP A 29 -4.42 -12.62 11.23
N LEU A 30 -3.49 -12.45 10.29
CA LEU A 30 -2.36 -13.36 10.09
C LEU A 30 -1.13 -13.04 10.96
N HIS A 31 -0.88 -11.75 11.24
CA HIS A 31 0.36 -11.30 11.91
C HIS A 31 0.16 -10.94 13.39
N GLN A 32 -1.09 -10.91 13.86
CA GLN A 32 -1.50 -10.52 15.21
C GLN A 32 -1.04 -9.10 15.61
N THR A 33 -0.77 -8.26 14.62
CA THR A 33 -0.40 -6.85 14.76
C THR A 33 -0.74 -6.11 13.47
N LEU A 34 -0.99 -4.80 13.57
CA LEU A 34 -1.12 -3.95 12.38
C LEU A 34 0.24 -3.84 11.66
N PRO A 35 0.23 -3.60 10.33
CA PRO A 35 1.48 -3.44 9.61
C PRO A 35 2.27 -2.25 10.19
N PRO A 36 3.57 -2.40 10.45
CA PRO A 36 4.40 -1.30 10.93
C PRO A 36 4.49 -0.21 9.86
N ALA A 37 4.82 1.02 10.26
CA ALA A 37 5.01 2.13 9.32
C ALA A 37 5.94 1.77 8.17
N TYR A 38 7.02 1.04 8.48
CA TYR A 38 7.95 0.44 7.54
C TYR A 38 8.65 -0.77 8.16
N ARG A 39 9.14 -1.68 7.31
CA ARG A 39 10.18 -2.64 7.68
C ARG A 39 11.50 -1.90 7.83
N ALA A 40 12.30 -2.26 8.82
CA ALA A 40 13.65 -1.75 8.98
C ALA A 40 14.66 -2.90 8.96
N GLU A 41 15.87 -2.62 8.49
CA GLU A 41 17.02 -3.48 8.70
C GLU A 41 17.44 -3.45 10.20
N ASN A 42 18.26 -4.40 10.63
CA ASN A 42 18.87 -4.41 11.98
C ASN A 42 19.66 -3.12 12.29
N SER A 43 20.16 -2.43 11.27
CA SER A 43 20.84 -1.12 11.39
C SER A 43 19.88 0.04 11.69
N GLY A 44 18.56 -0.19 11.65
CA GLY A 44 17.52 0.83 11.76
C GLY A 44 17.19 1.52 10.43
N ARG A 45 17.87 1.18 9.34
CA ARG A 45 17.58 1.75 8.01
C ARG A 45 16.18 1.34 7.54
N PRO A 46 15.30 2.29 7.15
CA PRO A 46 13.97 1.97 6.64
C PRO A 46 14.06 1.29 5.26
N LEU A 47 13.26 0.24 5.07
CA LEU A 47 13.16 -0.53 3.84
C LEU A 47 11.86 -0.20 3.10
N LEU A 48 10.81 -0.99 3.31
CA LEU A 48 9.52 -0.88 2.63
C LEU A 48 8.40 -0.54 3.60
N SER A 49 7.49 0.35 3.18
CA SER A 49 6.36 0.79 4.00
C SER A 49 5.24 -0.25 4.14
N TRP A 50 4.31 0.00 5.07
CA TRP A 50 3.05 -0.76 5.19
C TRP A 50 2.31 -0.95 3.85
N ARG A 51 2.44 0.01 2.91
CA ARG A 51 1.79 -0.06 1.59
C ARG A 51 2.24 -1.25 0.76
N VAL A 52 3.50 -1.68 0.90
CA VAL A 52 3.98 -2.89 0.25
C VAL A 52 3.49 -4.12 1.01
N LEU A 53 3.53 -4.08 2.35
CA LEU A 53 3.14 -5.19 3.21
C LEU A 53 1.70 -5.66 3.00
N ILE A 54 0.79 -4.74 2.65
CA ILE A 54 -0.61 -5.07 2.47
C ILE A 54 -0.99 -5.44 1.02
N LEU A 55 -0.06 -5.38 0.06
CA LEU A 55 -0.33 -5.71 -1.35
C LEU A 55 -0.99 -7.09 -1.55
N PRO A 56 -0.57 -8.17 -0.86
CA PRO A 56 -1.25 -9.47 -0.91
C PRO A 56 -2.77 -9.41 -0.66
N TYR A 57 -3.20 -8.54 0.27
CA TYR A 57 -4.60 -8.40 0.68
C TYR A 57 -5.38 -7.38 -0.16
N LEU A 58 -4.73 -6.82 -1.19
CA LEU A 58 -5.33 -5.97 -2.23
C LEU A 58 -5.32 -6.68 -3.59
N ASP A 59 -5.19 -8.02 -3.60
CA ASP A 59 -5.05 -8.85 -4.80
C ASP A 59 -3.78 -8.54 -5.63
N GLN A 60 -2.74 -7.99 -5.01
CA GLN A 60 -1.48 -7.60 -5.64
C GLN A 60 -0.33 -8.54 -5.27
N GLN A 61 -0.63 -9.83 -5.09
CA GLN A 61 0.35 -10.84 -4.72
C GLN A 61 1.52 -10.95 -5.73
N ALA A 62 1.24 -10.77 -7.04
CA ALA A 62 2.27 -10.78 -8.07
C ALA A 62 3.27 -9.63 -7.87
N LEU A 63 2.78 -8.40 -7.73
CA LEU A 63 3.61 -7.22 -7.48
C LEU A 63 4.38 -7.35 -6.16
N TYR A 64 3.76 -7.86 -5.10
CA TYR A 64 4.42 -8.09 -3.81
C TYR A 64 5.65 -8.99 -3.95
N ARG A 65 5.55 -10.08 -4.73
CA ARG A 65 6.66 -11.02 -4.97
C ARG A 65 7.80 -10.41 -5.78
N GLU A 66 7.56 -9.34 -6.52
CA GLU A 66 8.60 -8.66 -7.29
C GLU A 66 9.41 -7.67 -6.45
N PHE A 67 8.89 -7.20 -5.32
CA PHE A 67 9.64 -6.34 -4.40
C PHE A 67 10.73 -7.14 -3.68
N HIS A 68 11.94 -6.59 -3.66
CA HIS A 68 13.00 -7.06 -2.77
C HIS A 68 12.75 -6.47 -1.38
N LEU A 69 12.27 -7.31 -0.45
CA LEU A 69 11.79 -6.86 0.87
C LEU A 69 12.90 -6.51 1.87
N ASP A 70 14.13 -6.88 1.52
CA ASP A 70 15.40 -6.58 2.19
C ASP A 70 16.10 -5.34 1.62
N GLU A 71 15.52 -4.72 0.57
CA GLU A 71 16.02 -3.49 -0.03
C GLU A 71 15.12 -2.29 0.29
N PRO A 72 15.67 -1.06 0.33
CA PRO A 72 14.87 0.14 0.47
C PRO A 72 14.00 0.39 -0.77
N TRP A 73 12.96 1.18 -0.59
CA TRP A 73 11.99 1.49 -1.65
C TRP A 73 12.63 2.21 -2.86
N ASP A 74 13.72 2.95 -2.64
CA ASP A 74 14.44 3.73 -3.65
C ASP A 74 15.62 2.98 -4.28
N SER A 75 15.78 1.68 -3.99
CA SER A 75 16.79 0.84 -4.63
C SER A 75 16.63 0.83 -6.16
N GLN A 76 17.71 0.52 -6.88
CA GLN A 76 17.68 0.46 -8.36
C GLN A 76 16.64 -0.53 -8.89
N HIS A 77 16.33 -1.58 -8.13
CA HIS A 77 15.30 -2.57 -8.44
C HIS A 77 13.90 -2.07 -8.04
N ASN A 78 13.69 -1.79 -6.74
CA ASN A 78 12.38 -1.47 -6.18
C ASN A 78 11.77 -0.20 -6.75
N LYS A 79 12.59 0.81 -7.08
CA LYS A 79 12.08 2.08 -7.60
C LYS A 79 11.26 1.94 -8.89
N LYS A 80 11.57 0.93 -9.71
CA LYS A 80 10.87 0.65 -10.98
C LYS A 80 9.45 0.10 -10.75
N LEU A 81 9.19 -0.45 -9.57
CA LEU A 81 7.90 -1.04 -9.21
C LEU A 81 6.90 0.01 -8.68
N ILE A 82 7.38 1.19 -8.28
CA ILE A 82 6.55 2.26 -7.69
C ILE A 82 5.45 2.72 -8.64
N GLU A 83 5.73 2.77 -9.94
CA GLU A 83 4.76 3.16 -10.96
C GLU A 83 3.57 2.20 -11.05
N ARG A 84 3.78 0.93 -10.67
CA ARG A 84 2.76 -0.14 -10.66
C ARG A 84 1.98 -0.21 -9.36
N MET A 85 2.29 0.65 -8.38
CA MET A 85 1.54 0.66 -7.12
C MET A 85 0.05 0.97 -7.37
N PRO A 86 -0.87 0.23 -6.73
CA PRO A 86 -2.29 0.33 -6.98
C PRO A 86 -2.85 1.74 -6.82
N SER A 87 -3.83 2.09 -7.66
CA SER A 87 -4.53 3.37 -7.63
C SER A 87 -5.30 3.63 -6.32
N VAL A 88 -5.59 2.58 -5.53
CA VAL A 88 -6.21 2.69 -4.20
C VAL A 88 -5.44 3.65 -3.28
N TYR A 89 -4.12 3.78 -3.47
CA TYR A 89 -3.29 4.69 -2.69
C TYR A 89 -3.29 6.14 -3.16
N ARG A 90 -3.92 6.42 -4.30
CA ARG A 90 -3.96 7.75 -4.91
C ARG A 90 -5.31 8.40 -4.60
N SER A 91 -5.30 9.72 -4.48
CA SER A 91 -6.53 10.48 -4.45
C SER A 91 -7.29 10.31 -5.76
N PRO A 92 -8.63 10.19 -5.73
CA PRO A 92 -9.48 10.21 -6.93
C PRO A 92 -9.38 11.54 -7.68
N GLY A 93 -8.78 11.56 -8.87
CA GLY A 93 -8.78 12.74 -9.74
C GLY A 93 -7.45 13.00 -10.40
#